data_AF-A0A3M2E8A8-F1
#
_entry.id   AF-A0A3M2E8A8-F1
#
_cell.length_a   1.000
_cell.length_b   1.000
_cell.length_c   1.000
_cell.angle_alpha   90.00
_cell.angle_beta   90.00
_cell.angle_gamma   90.00
#
_symmetry.space_group_name_H-M   'P 1'
#
loop_
_entity.id
_entity.type
_entity.pdbx_description
1 polymer ?
#
loop_
_entity_poly.entity_id
_entity_poly.type
_entity_poly.pdbx_seq_one_letter_code
_entity_poly.pdbx_strand_id
1 'polypeptide(L)'
;TRVAPGDWKPYKIGPAVLYERLGMDCVPVATNVGVFWPRMSLYRKPGLAVIEFLERIPAGLDRETFMARLVEEVETASNRLMREAGFEVDERNQIHRP
;
A
#
# COMPACT_ATOMS: atom_id res chain seq x y z
N THR A 1 0.72 -11.83 -1.62
CA THR A 1 2.19 -11.97 -1.80
C THR A 1 2.84 -10.63 -1.54
N ARG A 2 4.11 -10.58 -1.07
CA ARG A 2 4.86 -9.31 -0.92
C ARG A 2 5.33 -8.78 -2.29
N VAL A 3 5.34 -7.45 -2.44
CA VAL A 3 5.94 -6.71 -3.58
C VAL A 3 7.27 -6.09 -3.11
N ALA A 4 8.23 -5.92 -4.01
CA ALA A 4 9.50 -5.27 -3.66
C ALA A 4 9.28 -3.77 -3.37
N PRO A 5 10.01 -3.16 -2.42
CA PRO A 5 9.96 -1.71 -2.22
C PRO A 5 10.23 -0.94 -3.51
N GLY A 6 9.42 0.09 -3.79
CA GLY A 6 9.53 0.89 -5.01
C GLY A 6 9.03 0.22 -6.30
N ASP A 7 8.55 -1.03 -6.24
CA ASP A 7 7.88 -1.71 -7.36
C ASP A 7 6.36 -1.58 -7.21
N TRP A 8 5.65 -1.48 -8.32
CA TRP A 8 4.20 -1.42 -8.35
C TRP A 8 3.61 -2.68 -8.98
N LYS A 9 2.50 -3.15 -8.40
CA LYS A 9 1.72 -4.26 -8.94
C LYS A 9 0.23 -3.93 -8.86
N PRO A 10 -0.58 -4.32 -9.86
CA PRO A 10 -2.01 -4.09 -9.83
C PRO A 10 -2.65 -4.69 -8.58
N TYR A 11 -3.45 -3.89 -7.89
CA TYR A 11 -4.24 -4.37 -6.76
C TYR A 11 -5.27 -5.38 -7.27
N LYS A 12 -5.51 -6.41 -6.47
CA LYS A 12 -6.56 -7.39 -6.77
C LYS A 12 -7.92 -6.76 -6.47
N ILE A 13 -8.97 -7.21 -7.16
CA ILE A 13 -10.34 -6.72 -6.98
C ILE A 13 -10.97 -7.11 -5.63
N GLY A 14 -10.37 -8.08 -4.91
CA GLY A 14 -10.91 -8.64 -3.66
C GLY A 14 -11.32 -7.60 -2.59
N PRO A 15 -10.49 -6.58 -2.26
CA PRO A 15 -10.86 -5.54 -1.30
C PRO A 15 -12.13 -4.80 -1.72
N ALA A 16 -12.27 -4.48 -3.01
CA ALA A 16 -13.45 -3.82 -3.57
C ALA A 16 -14.71 -4.66 -3.38
N VAL A 17 -14.62 -5.96 -3.67
CA VAL A 17 -15.73 -6.90 -3.51
C VAL A 17 -16.12 -7.02 -2.04
N LEU A 18 -15.16 -7.10 -1.13
CA LEU A 18 -15.45 -7.19 0.31
C LEU A 18 -16.11 -5.91 0.83
N TYR A 19 -15.59 -4.74 0.45
CA TYR A 19 -16.14 -3.45 0.84
C TYR A 19 -17.59 -3.29 0.37
N GLU A 20 -17.87 -3.57 -0.91
CA GLU A 20 -19.21 -3.52 -1.49
C GLU A 20 -20.19 -4.50 -0.82
N ARG A 21 -19.76 -5.75 -0.60
CA ARG A 21 -20.63 -6.81 -0.10
C ARG A 21 -20.91 -6.73 1.39
N LEU A 22 -19.95 -6.24 2.18
CA LEU A 22 -20.09 -6.12 3.62
C LEU A 22 -20.71 -4.79 4.02
N GLY A 23 -20.62 -3.74 3.19
CA GLY A 23 -21.14 -2.41 3.50
C GLY A 23 -20.49 -1.81 4.75
N MET A 24 -19.22 -2.13 4.99
CA MET A 24 -18.46 -1.70 6.17
C MET A 24 -17.39 -0.68 5.78
N ASP A 25 -17.08 0.21 6.71
CA ASP A 25 -15.96 1.13 6.57
C ASP A 25 -14.65 0.36 6.39
N CYS A 26 -13.75 0.91 5.57
CA CYS A 26 -12.41 0.38 5.37
C CYS A 26 -11.39 1.28 6.06
N VAL A 27 -10.42 0.70 6.76
CA VAL A 27 -9.25 1.43 7.28
C VAL A 27 -8.04 0.98 6.48
N PRO A 28 -7.51 1.82 5.56
CA PRO A 28 -6.32 1.50 4.79
C PRO A 28 -5.09 1.40 5.69
N VAL A 29 -4.11 0.61 5.27
CA VAL A 29 -2.87 0.39 6.03
C VAL A 29 -1.66 0.49 5.12
N ALA A 30 -0.69 1.31 5.52
CA ALA A 30 0.59 1.50 4.84
C ALA A 30 1.75 0.89 5.65
N THR A 31 2.85 0.54 4.99
CA THR A 31 4.03 -0.02 5.67
C THR A 31 5.33 0.14 4.88
N ASN A 32 6.46 0.24 5.59
CA ASN A 32 7.82 0.24 5.02
C ASN A 32 8.60 -1.07 5.27
N VAL A 33 7.98 -2.11 5.84
CA VAL A 33 8.65 -3.37 6.25
C VAL A 33 9.49 -3.98 5.13
N GLY A 34 9.05 -3.87 3.88
CA GLY A 34 9.75 -4.41 2.72
C GLY A 34 11.17 -3.85 2.53
N VAL A 35 11.44 -2.63 3.00
CA VAL A 35 12.76 -1.97 2.93
C VAL A 35 13.79 -2.73 3.77
N PHE A 36 13.38 -3.22 4.93
CA PHE A 36 14.24 -3.94 5.86
C PHE A 36 14.24 -5.43 5.57
N TRP A 37 13.09 -5.97 5.17
CA TRP A 37 12.86 -7.40 4.99
C TRP A 37 12.44 -7.68 3.55
N PRO A 38 13.40 -7.75 2.59
CA PRO A 38 13.09 -7.87 1.18
C PRO A 38 12.33 -9.16 0.84
N ARG A 39 11.59 -9.12 -0.26
CA ARG A 39 10.95 -10.30 -0.85
C ARG A 39 12.04 -11.33 -1.21
N MET A 40 11.81 -12.60 -0.87
CA MET A 40 12.73 -13.74 -1.13
C MET A 40 14.13 -13.65 -0.49
N SER A 41 14.37 -12.69 0.42
CA SER A 41 15.62 -12.63 1.19
C SER A 41 15.50 -13.45 2.49
N LEU A 42 16.54 -14.23 2.80
CA LEU A 42 16.72 -14.84 4.13
C LEU A 42 17.28 -13.84 5.15
N TYR A 43 17.91 -12.76 4.68
CA TYR A 43 18.47 -11.71 5.52
C TYR A 43 17.40 -10.64 5.82
N ARG A 44 17.24 -10.35 7.12
CA ARG A 44 16.34 -9.33 7.67
C ARG A 44 17.19 -8.21 8.27
N LYS A 45 17.34 -7.11 7.53
CA LYS A 45 18.13 -5.96 7.98
C LYS A 45 17.45 -5.34 9.20
N PRO A 46 18.19 -4.96 10.26
CA PRO A 46 17.65 -4.16 11.36
C PRO A 46 17.17 -2.77 10.88
N GLY A 47 16.12 -2.25 11.51
CA GLY A 47 15.57 -0.92 11.24
C GLY A 47 14.16 -0.77 11.81
N LEU A 48 13.59 0.44 11.69
CA LEU A 48 12.27 0.76 12.20
C LEU A 48 11.18 0.39 11.18
N ALA A 49 10.54 -0.76 11.39
CA ALA A 49 9.36 -1.16 10.66
C ALA A 49 8.12 -0.45 11.20
N VAL A 50 7.37 0.23 10.32
CA VAL A 50 6.15 0.96 10.65
C VAL A 50 4.95 0.28 9.99
N ILE A 51 3.85 0.18 10.75
CA ILE A 51 2.52 -0.16 10.26
C ILE A 51 1.65 1.04 10.62
N GLU A 52 1.16 1.74 9.61
CA GLU A 52 0.38 2.96 9.78
C GLU A 52 -1.05 2.73 9.34
N PHE A 53 -1.99 2.94 10.26
CA PHE A 53 -3.43 2.94 9.96
C PHE A 53 -3.82 4.33 9.49
N LEU A 54 -4.44 4.41 8.32
CA LEU A 54 -4.80 5.68 7.67
C LEU A 54 -6.24 6.08 8.01
N GLU A 55 -6.65 7.24 7.49
CA GLU A 55 -8.00 7.74 7.65
C GLU A 55 -9.02 6.73 7.11
N ARG A 56 -10.15 6.64 7.79
CA ARG A 56 -11.19 5.69 7.41
C ARG A 56 -11.82 6.09 6.08
N ILE A 57 -12.03 5.12 5.21
CA ILE A 57 -12.90 5.23 4.03
C ILE A 57 -14.29 4.76 4.45
N PRO A 58 -15.27 5.66 4.65
CA PRO A 58 -16.63 5.27 5.06
C PRO A 58 -17.27 4.37 4.01
N ALA A 59 -18.16 3.47 4.40
CA ALA A 59 -18.94 2.64 3.47
C ALA A 59 -19.80 3.48 2.51
N GLY A 60 -20.14 2.89 1.35
CA GLY A 60 -21.12 3.44 0.41
C GLY A 60 -20.53 4.01 -0.89
N LEU A 61 -19.22 3.96 -1.09
CA LEU A 61 -18.60 4.27 -2.39
C LEU A 61 -18.85 3.14 -3.39
N ASP A 62 -18.90 3.48 -4.69
CA ASP A 62 -18.85 2.48 -5.74
C ASP A 62 -17.45 1.82 -5.81
N ARG A 63 -17.39 0.67 -6.48
CA ARG A 63 -16.19 -0.17 -6.53
C ARG A 63 -14.97 0.53 -7.12
N GLU A 64 -15.17 1.33 -8.17
CA GLU A 64 -14.08 1.99 -8.87
C GLU A 64 -13.51 3.13 -8.01
N THR A 65 -14.39 3.98 -7.49
CA THR A 65 -14.03 5.08 -6.59
C THR A 65 -13.33 4.58 -5.33
N PHE A 66 -13.85 3.52 -4.71
CA PHE A 66 -13.22 2.91 -3.54
C PHE A 66 -11.81 2.40 -3.84
N MET A 67 -11.64 1.66 -4.95
CA MET A 67 -10.34 1.09 -5.29
C MET A 67 -9.31 2.15 -5.65
N ALA A 68 -9.70 3.18 -6.40
CA ALA A 68 -8.81 4.29 -6.74
C ALA A 68 -8.30 4.98 -5.46
N ARG A 69 -9.23 5.32 -4.55
CA ARG A 69 -8.90 5.95 -3.27
C ARG A 69 -8.02 5.07 -2.39
N LEU A 70 -8.35 3.78 -2.27
CA LEU A 70 -7.57 2.83 -1.47
C LEU A 70 -6.12 2.74 -1.96
N VAL A 71 -5.92 2.62 -3.28
CA VAL A 71 -4.58 2.55 -3.87
C VAL A 71 -3.83 3.86 -3.64
N GLU A 72 -4.46 5.00 -3.91
CA GLU A 72 -3.84 6.31 -3.72
C GLU A 72 -3.36 6.52 -2.27
N GLU A 73 -4.23 6.28 -1.28
CA GLU A 73 -3.91 6.49 0.13
C GLU A 73 -2.78 5.55 0.60
N VAL A 74 -2.87 4.24 0.30
CA VAL A 74 -1.87 3.25 0.73
C VAL A 74 -0.51 3.51 0.08
N GLU A 75 -0.48 3.78 -1.23
CA GLU A 75 0.77 3.99 -1.96
C GLU A 75 1.44 5.31 -1.56
N THR A 76 0.67 6.37 -1.36
CA THR A 76 1.19 7.67 -0.92
C THR A 76 1.84 7.57 0.45
N ALA A 77 1.13 6.98 1.41
CA ALA A 77 1.65 6.80 2.76
C ALA A 77 2.83 5.81 2.79
N SER A 78 2.77 4.71 2.06
CA SER A 78 3.89 3.74 2.01
C SER A 78 5.15 4.36 1.39
N ASN A 79 5.02 5.15 0.32
CA ASN A 79 6.13 5.87 -0.27
C ASN A 79 6.74 6.88 0.70
N ARG A 80 5.91 7.59 1.48
CA ARG A 80 6.40 8.48 2.54
C ARG A 80 7.20 7.70 3.60
N LEU A 81 6.66 6.61 4.13
CA LEU A 81 7.34 5.78 5.13
C LEU A 81 8.66 5.16 4.62
N MET A 82 8.73 4.85 3.33
CA MET A 82 9.97 4.37 2.69
C MET A 82 11.02 5.49 2.62
N ARG A 83 10.63 6.71 2.22
CA ARG A 83 11.55 7.87 2.21
C ARG A 83 12.06 8.21 3.61
N GLU A 84 11.20 8.17 4.61
CA GLU A 84 11.59 8.37 6.02
C GLU A 84 12.61 7.33 6.51
N ALA A 85 12.56 6.10 5.96
CA ALA A 85 13.53 5.04 6.21
C ALA A 85 14.83 5.18 5.40
N GLY A 86 14.98 6.25 4.61
CA GLY A 86 16.13 6.49 3.72
C GLY A 86 16.11 5.64 2.45
N PHE A 87 14.95 5.13 2.03
CA PHE A 87 14.79 4.43 0.76
C PHE A 87 14.38 5.40 -0.35
N GLU A 88 15.19 5.46 -1.41
CA GLU A 88 14.90 6.24 -2.61
C GLU A 88 13.81 5.55 -3.43
N VAL A 89 12.64 6.19 -3.53
CA VAL A 89 11.53 5.68 -4.34
C VAL A 89 11.71 6.19 -5.77
N ASP A 90 12.05 5.28 -6.70
CA ASP A 90 12.17 5.64 -8.13
C ASP A 90 10.81 6.03 -8.71
N GLU A 91 10.65 7.32 -9.03
CA GLU A 91 9.41 7.88 -9.57
C GLU A 91 9.08 7.31 -10.96
N ARG A 92 10.06 6.78 -11.70
CA ARG A 92 9.84 6.16 -13.02
C ARG A 92 8.98 4.90 -12.96
N ASN A 93 9.02 4.18 -11.83
CA ASN A 93 8.16 3.02 -11.59
C ASN A 93 6.71 3.42 -11.27
N GLN A 94 6.44 4.71 -11.02
CA GLN A 94 5.11 5.23 -10.75
C GLN A 94 4.42 5.74 -12.03
N ILE A 95 5.18 6.07 -13.08
CA ILE A 95 4.69 6.56 -14.38
C ILE A 95 3.86 5.50 -15.14
N HIS A 96 4.05 4.20 -14.84
CA HIS A 96 3.31 3.10 -15.45
C HIS A 96 2.05 2.67 -14.67
N ARG A 97 1.58 3.51 -13.74
CA ARG A 97 0.29 3.30 -13.08
C ARG A 97 -0.83 3.70 -14.06
N PRO A 98 -1.78 2.80 -14.38
CA PRO A 98 -2.90 3.10 -15.27
C PRO A 98 -3.83 4.17 -14.69
#